data_AF-A0A7W0L4P5-F1
#
_entry.id   AF-A0A7W0L4P5-F1
#
_cell.length_a   1.000
_cell.length_b   1.000
_cell.length_c   1.000
_cell.angle_alpha   90.00
_cell.angle_beta   90.00
_cell.angle_gamma   90.00
#
_symmetry.space_group_name_H-M   'P 1'
#
loop_
_entity.id
_entity.type
_entity.pdbx_description
1 polymer ?
#
loop_
_entity_poly.entity_id
_entity_poly.type
_entity_poly.pdbx_seq_one_letter_code
_entity_poly.pdbx_strand_id
1 'polypeptide(L)'
;DVFVLQVSGSKHWIVYDRDDPELALIDEEIESGSALYIPKGFPHAASADRRASAHLTVGILTHDSIDIVREVVKLAEGESVFNARLPREAMMDPEALRASVQHHVENLRTWLDGIDMERLTKRVARRIMSTSQPIVHGQLRQLAMIDEIDAQTPIVRRRGATCALFPGEGSLKVLLSDRELEMPLAAKPAMEEVAGRHHLHVLDLHEYLTPESALVLVKRLIREGLLRVDADG
;
A
#
# COMPACT_ATOMS: atom_id res chain seq x y z
N ASP A 1 10.23 4.20 -9.77
CA ASP A 1 9.84 5.21 -10.76
C ASP A 1 9.80 6.56 -10.09
N VAL A 2 10.25 7.60 -10.78
CA VAL A 2 10.25 8.97 -10.23
C VAL A 2 9.85 9.98 -11.29
N PHE A 3 9.16 11.04 -10.87
CA PHE A 3 9.11 12.30 -11.60
C PHE A 3 10.03 13.30 -10.92
N VAL A 4 10.89 13.95 -11.70
CA VAL A 4 11.67 15.10 -11.29
C VAL A 4 10.95 16.33 -11.82
N LEU A 5 10.51 17.21 -10.93
CA LEU A 5 9.87 18.47 -11.26
C LEU A 5 10.88 19.59 -11.00
N GLN A 6 11.36 20.25 -12.05
CA GLN A 6 12.32 21.34 -11.88
C GLN A 6 11.55 22.60 -11.46
N VAL A 7 11.81 23.07 -10.23
CA VAL A 7 11.03 24.17 -9.62
C VAL A 7 11.73 25.51 -9.71
N SER A 8 13.06 25.55 -9.75
CA SER A 8 13.82 26.80 -9.88
C SER A 8 15.18 26.57 -10.52
N GLY A 9 15.62 27.49 -11.37
CA GLY A 9 16.84 27.36 -12.16
C GLY A 9 16.79 26.20 -13.15
N SER A 10 17.94 25.80 -13.66
CA SER A 10 18.12 24.66 -14.56
C SER A 10 19.09 23.64 -13.97
N LYS A 11 19.04 22.41 -14.44
CA LYS A 11 19.99 21.36 -14.07
C LYS A 11 20.25 20.47 -15.28
N HIS A 12 21.50 20.11 -15.52
CA HIS A 12 21.86 19.14 -16.55
C HIS A 12 21.61 17.73 -16.03
N TRP A 13 20.86 16.94 -16.78
CA TRP A 13 20.47 15.58 -16.44
C TRP A 13 20.95 14.61 -17.49
N ILE A 14 21.57 13.52 -17.03
CA ILE A 14 21.92 12.38 -17.86
C ILE A 14 21.19 11.16 -17.31
N VAL A 15 20.48 10.44 -18.18
CA VAL A 15 19.82 9.16 -17.89
C VAL A 15 20.38 8.12 -18.84
N TYR A 16 20.94 7.06 -18.28
CA TYR A 16 21.55 5.96 -19.03
C TYR A 16 20.56 4.82 -19.23
N ASP A 17 20.79 4.02 -20.28
CA ASP A 17 20.15 2.72 -20.40
C ASP A 17 20.52 1.83 -19.21
N ARG A 18 19.59 0.95 -18.82
CA ARG A 18 19.76 0.07 -17.65
C ARG A 18 20.67 -1.13 -17.94
N ASP A 19 20.72 -1.55 -19.20
CA ASP A 19 21.44 -2.73 -19.66
C ASP A 19 22.78 -2.34 -20.31
N ASP A 20 22.92 -1.07 -20.70
CA ASP A 20 24.16 -0.48 -21.22
C ASP A 20 24.48 0.87 -20.54
N PRO A 21 25.42 0.91 -19.57
CA PRO A 21 25.75 2.11 -18.82
C PRO A 21 26.48 3.18 -19.64
N GLU A 22 26.93 2.88 -20.87
CA GLU A 22 27.55 3.87 -21.76
C GLU A 22 26.54 4.57 -22.67
N LEU A 23 25.33 4.02 -22.81
CA LEU A 23 24.28 4.59 -23.66
C LEU A 23 23.45 5.62 -22.88
N ALA A 24 23.71 6.92 -23.12
CA ALA A 24 22.85 7.99 -22.64
C ALA A 24 21.56 8.05 -23.47
N LEU A 25 20.42 7.83 -22.82
CA LEU A 25 19.08 7.95 -23.43
C LEU A 25 18.54 9.37 -23.33
N ILE A 26 18.94 10.10 -22.29
CA ILE A 26 18.63 11.51 -22.07
C ILE A 26 19.92 12.18 -21.63
N ASP A 27 20.25 13.30 -22.26
CA ASP A 27 21.41 14.14 -21.94
C ASP A 27 21.00 15.59 -22.23
N GLU A 28 20.28 16.21 -21.28
CA GLU A 28 19.52 17.43 -21.53
C GLU A 28 19.56 18.39 -20.33
N GLU A 29 19.44 19.69 -20.61
CA GLU A 29 19.24 20.71 -19.59
C GLU A 29 17.73 20.84 -19.26
N ILE A 30 17.37 20.55 -18.02
CA ILE A 30 15.98 20.62 -17.56
C ILE A 30 15.76 21.96 -16.86
N GLU A 31 14.88 22.77 -17.43
CA GLU A 31 14.53 24.11 -16.94
C GLU A 31 13.31 24.12 -16.01
N SER A 32 13.18 25.19 -15.22
CA SER A 32 12.03 25.42 -14.33
C SER A 32 10.70 25.34 -15.09
N GLY A 33 9.76 24.58 -14.53
CA GLY A 33 8.46 24.29 -15.15
C GLY A 33 8.42 22.98 -15.94
N SER A 34 9.59 22.35 -16.18
CA SER A 34 9.68 21.04 -16.84
C SER A 34 9.57 19.87 -15.86
N ALA A 35 9.17 18.71 -16.40
CA ALA A 35 9.14 17.45 -15.69
C ALA A 35 9.92 16.37 -16.46
N LEU A 36 10.73 15.60 -15.75
CA LEU A 36 11.47 14.44 -16.28
C LEU A 36 10.98 13.18 -15.57
N TYR A 37 10.53 12.18 -16.31
CA TYR A 37 10.17 10.87 -15.78
C TYR A 37 11.33 9.89 -15.94
N ILE A 38 11.71 9.21 -14.86
CA ILE A 38 12.77 8.21 -14.86
C ILE A 38 12.19 6.89 -14.31
N PRO A 39 12.07 5.85 -15.15
CA PRO A 39 11.61 4.54 -14.68
C PRO A 39 12.56 3.92 -13.65
N LYS A 40 12.05 3.00 -12.82
CA LYS A 40 12.91 2.24 -11.90
C LYS A 40 13.99 1.48 -12.69
N GLY A 41 15.23 1.55 -12.20
CA GLY A 41 16.37 0.80 -12.74
C GLY A 41 17.22 1.57 -13.75
N PHE A 42 16.87 2.81 -14.11
CA PHE A 42 17.66 3.65 -15.02
C PHE A 42 18.67 4.49 -14.22
N PRO A 43 19.99 4.25 -14.37
CA PRO A 43 21.02 5.07 -13.75
C PRO A 43 20.91 6.52 -14.22
N HIS A 44 21.09 7.47 -13.31
CA HIS A 44 20.98 8.88 -13.65
C HIS A 44 21.90 9.74 -12.80
N ALA A 45 22.37 10.83 -13.39
CA ALA A 45 23.18 11.85 -12.75
C ALA A 45 22.61 13.23 -13.05
N ALA A 46 22.78 14.16 -12.11
CA ALA A 46 22.32 15.52 -12.27
C ALA A 46 23.31 16.52 -11.69
N SER A 47 23.80 17.43 -12.53
CA SER A 47 24.75 18.49 -12.17
C SER A 47 24.09 19.86 -12.33
N ALA A 48 24.27 20.71 -11.34
CA ALA A 48 23.93 22.13 -11.45
C ALA A 48 25.18 22.92 -11.80
N ASP A 49 25.02 23.96 -12.61
CA ASP A 49 26.06 24.94 -12.87
C ASP A 49 26.26 25.87 -11.66
N ARG A 50 26.93 27.02 -11.86
CA ARG A 50 27.25 27.97 -10.79
C ARG A 50 26.04 28.69 -10.16
N ARG A 51 24.83 28.45 -10.65
CA ARG A 51 23.59 29.08 -10.15
C ARG A 51 22.83 28.12 -9.25
N ALA A 52 22.12 28.67 -8.26
CA ALA A 52 21.22 27.88 -7.44
C ALA A 52 20.12 27.24 -8.30
N SER A 53 19.86 25.95 -8.07
CA SER A 53 18.89 25.14 -8.80
C SER A 53 18.17 24.22 -7.81
N ALA A 54 16.87 24.03 -8.00
CA ALA A 54 16.04 23.20 -7.14
C ALA A 54 15.04 22.39 -7.96
N HIS A 55 14.90 21.11 -7.58
CA HIS A 55 13.88 20.21 -8.11
C HIS A 55 13.15 19.51 -6.97
N LEU A 56 11.93 19.06 -7.25
CA LEU A 56 11.14 18.18 -6.39
C LEU A 56 11.08 16.79 -7.04
N THR A 57 11.53 15.77 -6.32
CA THR A 57 11.38 14.38 -6.77
C THR A 57 10.11 13.78 -6.19
N VAL A 58 9.17 13.43 -7.06
CA VAL A 58 7.96 12.69 -6.72
C VAL A 58 8.21 11.22 -7.02
N GLY A 59 8.47 10.44 -5.97
CA GLY A 59 8.58 8.99 -6.08
C GLY A 59 7.22 8.35 -6.33
N ILE A 60 7.12 7.51 -7.36
CA ILE A 60 5.96 6.66 -7.56
C ILE A 60 6.21 5.37 -6.79
N LEU A 61 5.37 5.08 -5.80
CA LEU A 61 5.42 3.83 -5.04
C LEU A 61 4.93 2.70 -5.94
N THR A 62 5.86 1.90 -6.42
CA THR A 62 5.59 0.65 -7.14
C THR A 62 5.84 -0.52 -6.21
N HIS A 63 4.91 -1.47 -6.17
CA HIS A 63 5.09 -2.74 -5.46
C HIS A 63 5.46 -3.83 -6.45
N ASP A 64 6.41 -4.68 -6.07
CA ASP A 64 6.93 -5.77 -6.88
C ASP A 64 6.74 -7.12 -6.17
N SER A 65 6.87 -8.24 -6.91
CA SER A 65 6.68 -9.58 -6.32
C SER A 65 7.67 -9.86 -5.17
N ILE A 66 8.81 -9.15 -5.10
CA ILE A 66 9.75 -9.26 -3.97
C ILE A 66 9.14 -8.70 -2.67
N ASP A 67 8.13 -7.83 -2.71
CA ASP A 67 7.40 -7.43 -1.50
C ASP A 67 6.67 -8.61 -0.84
N ILE A 68 6.20 -9.59 -1.61
CA ILE A 68 5.63 -10.84 -1.08
C ILE A 68 6.72 -11.65 -0.39
N VAL A 69 7.85 -11.87 -1.07
CA VAL A 69 9.00 -12.61 -0.54
C VAL A 69 9.52 -11.98 0.76
N ARG A 70 9.57 -10.64 0.83
CA ARG A 70 9.97 -9.92 2.04
C ARG A 70 9.01 -10.20 3.21
N GLU A 71 7.71 -10.29 2.97
CA GLU A 71 6.76 -10.64 4.03
C GLU A 71 6.83 -12.11 4.43
N VAL A 72 7.16 -13.02 3.49
CA VAL A 72 7.48 -14.42 3.81
C VAL A 72 8.70 -14.50 4.74
N VAL A 73 9.79 -13.78 4.43
CA VAL A 73 10.99 -13.74 5.28
C VAL A 73 10.66 -13.20 6.67
N LYS A 74 9.88 -12.12 6.78
CA LYS A 74 9.45 -11.58 8.09
C LYS A 74 8.52 -12.51 8.87
N LEU A 75 7.82 -13.43 8.21
CA LEU A 75 7.06 -14.49 8.90
C LEU A 75 8.01 -15.56 9.41
N ALA A 76 8.98 -15.97 8.60
CA ALA A 76 10.01 -16.95 8.97
C ALA A 76 10.85 -16.50 10.18
N GLU A 77 11.10 -15.18 10.34
CA GLU A 77 11.77 -14.62 11.53
C GLU A 77 11.05 -14.97 12.86
N GLY A 78 9.75 -15.29 12.83
CA GLY A 78 8.99 -15.70 14.01
C GLY A 78 9.08 -17.20 14.33
N GLU A 79 9.67 -18.00 13.44
CA GLU A 79 9.71 -19.46 13.56
C GLU A 79 10.98 -19.92 14.27
N SER A 80 10.84 -20.81 15.25
CA SER A 80 11.99 -21.30 16.02
C SER A 80 13.01 -22.06 15.16
N VAL A 81 12.54 -22.77 14.13
CA VAL A 81 13.38 -23.57 13.22
C VAL A 81 14.38 -22.71 12.44
N PHE A 82 14.05 -21.45 12.13
CA PHE A 82 14.93 -20.54 11.38
C PHE A 82 15.76 -19.62 12.28
N ASN A 83 15.48 -19.60 13.59
CA ASN A 83 16.23 -18.83 14.58
C ASN A 83 17.30 -19.67 15.31
N ALA A 84 17.45 -20.95 14.95
CA ALA A 84 18.48 -21.81 15.52
C ALA A 84 19.88 -21.30 15.17
N ARG A 85 20.81 -21.37 16.14
CA ARG A 85 22.22 -21.05 15.89
C ARG A 85 22.81 -22.12 14.95
N LEU A 86 23.63 -21.67 14.00
CA LEU A 86 24.40 -22.60 13.18
C LEU A 86 25.39 -23.40 14.03
N PRO A 87 25.61 -24.71 13.74
CA PRO A 87 26.66 -25.50 14.37
C PRO A 87 28.04 -24.88 14.13
N ARG A 88 28.97 -25.07 15.08
CA ARG A 88 30.33 -24.51 14.98
C ARG A 88 31.05 -25.00 13.74
N GLU A 89 30.86 -26.26 13.37
CA GLU A 89 31.49 -26.92 12.23
C GLU A 89 31.09 -26.22 10.92
N ALA A 90 29.80 -25.90 10.78
CA ALA A 90 29.29 -25.15 9.62
C ALA A 90 29.87 -23.73 9.52
N MET A 91 30.39 -23.15 10.62
CA MET A 91 31.05 -21.84 10.60
C MET A 91 32.54 -21.90 10.25
N MET A 92 33.13 -23.10 10.21
CA MET A 92 34.58 -23.30 10.06
C MET A 92 34.95 -24.13 8.83
N ASP A 93 34.01 -24.89 8.27
CA ASP A 93 34.23 -25.80 7.14
C ASP A 93 33.17 -25.59 6.03
N PRO A 94 33.59 -25.32 4.78
CA PRO A 94 32.66 -25.12 3.65
C PRO A 94 31.73 -26.30 3.36
N GLU A 95 32.18 -27.56 3.55
CA GLU A 95 31.35 -28.72 3.27
C GLU A 95 30.27 -28.91 4.35
N ALA A 96 30.64 -28.74 5.63
CA ALA A 96 29.69 -28.68 6.72
C ALA A 96 28.69 -27.51 6.56
N LEU A 97 29.15 -26.35 6.07
CA LEU A 97 28.27 -25.22 5.76
C LEU A 97 27.27 -25.58 4.66
N ARG A 98 27.73 -26.21 3.57
CA ARG A 98 26.86 -26.67 2.47
C ARG A 98 25.76 -27.60 2.98
N ALA A 99 26.11 -28.59 3.81
CA ALA A 99 25.13 -29.49 4.41
C ALA A 99 24.12 -28.75 5.30
N SER A 100 24.58 -27.80 6.11
CA SER A 100 23.71 -26.97 6.94
C SER A 100 22.76 -26.09 6.11
N VAL A 101 23.26 -25.47 5.04
CA VAL A 101 22.44 -24.68 4.09
C VAL A 101 21.38 -25.56 3.44
N GLN A 102 21.76 -26.75 2.97
CA GLN A 102 20.81 -27.69 2.37
C GLN A 102 19.68 -28.06 3.34
N HIS A 103 20.03 -28.38 4.60
CA HIS A 103 19.04 -28.68 5.63
C HIS A 103 18.08 -27.52 5.90
N HIS A 104 18.58 -26.28 5.99
CA HIS A 104 17.72 -25.10 6.18
C HIS A 104 16.82 -24.81 4.97
N VAL A 105 17.31 -25.06 3.74
CA VAL A 105 16.50 -24.94 2.51
C VAL A 105 15.38 -25.98 2.50
N GLU A 106 15.65 -27.21 2.96
CA GLU A 106 14.63 -28.26 3.11
C GLU A 106 13.58 -27.86 4.16
N ASN A 107 14.00 -27.37 5.33
CA ASN A 107 13.09 -26.86 6.36
C ASN A 107 12.24 -25.68 5.84
N LEU A 108 12.84 -24.78 5.06
CA LEU A 108 12.12 -23.67 4.43
C LEU A 108 11.03 -24.17 3.48
N ARG A 109 11.33 -25.18 2.63
CA ARG A 109 10.33 -25.78 1.74
C ARG A 109 9.16 -26.37 2.53
N THR A 110 9.45 -27.21 3.53
CA THR A 110 8.41 -27.82 4.37
C THR A 110 7.57 -26.78 5.10
N TRP A 111 8.18 -25.70 5.59
CA TRP A 111 7.43 -24.62 6.23
C TRP A 111 6.57 -23.85 5.22
N LEU A 112 7.07 -23.58 4.02
CA LEU A 112 6.32 -22.95 2.95
C LEU A 112 5.10 -23.79 2.51
N ASP A 113 5.20 -25.12 2.55
CA ASP A 113 4.07 -26.00 2.25
C ASP A 113 2.91 -25.86 3.26
N GLY A 114 3.21 -25.42 4.49
CA GLY A 114 2.25 -25.25 5.58
C GLY A 114 1.95 -23.79 5.95
N ILE A 115 2.40 -22.82 5.16
CA ILE A 115 2.26 -21.41 5.51
C ILE A 115 0.79 -20.97 5.54
N ASP A 116 0.42 -20.20 6.56
CA ASP A 116 -0.90 -19.55 6.63
C ASP A 116 -1.02 -18.47 5.55
N MET A 117 -1.66 -18.84 4.44
CA MET A 117 -1.87 -17.97 3.28
C MET A 117 -2.77 -16.77 3.60
N GLU A 118 -3.71 -16.89 4.52
CA GLU A 118 -4.58 -15.77 4.91
C GLU A 118 -3.77 -14.72 5.67
N ARG A 119 -2.95 -15.17 6.63
CA ARG A 119 -2.05 -14.31 7.39
C ARG A 119 -1.02 -13.64 6.48
N LEU A 120 -0.41 -14.37 5.54
CA LEU A 120 0.53 -13.80 4.57
C LEU A 120 -0.16 -12.75 3.70
N THR A 121 -1.35 -13.05 3.17
CA THR A 121 -2.12 -12.13 2.32
C THR A 121 -2.45 -10.84 3.06
N LYS A 122 -2.90 -10.92 4.33
CA LYS A 122 -3.13 -9.73 5.19
C LYS A 122 -1.88 -8.86 5.32
N ARG A 123 -0.71 -9.46 5.53
CA ARG A 123 0.56 -8.72 5.68
C ARG A 123 0.98 -8.04 4.39
N VAL A 124 0.91 -8.76 3.27
CA VAL A 124 1.21 -8.22 1.94
C VAL A 124 0.25 -7.09 1.59
N ALA A 125 -1.05 -7.30 1.80
CA ALA A 125 -2.06 -6.27 1.55
C ALA A 125 -1.84 -5.03 2.40
N ARG A 126 -1.51 -5.18 3.70
CA ARG A 126 -1.13 -4.03 4.52
C ARG A 126 0.04 -3.28 3.91
N ARG A 127 1.13 -3.98 3.56
CA ARG A 127 2.31 -3.37 2.95
C ARG A 127 2.02 -2.62 1.65
N ILE A 128 1.19 -3.19 0.78
CA ILE A 128 0.91 -2.66 -0.56
C ILE A 128 -0.14 -1.56 -0.49
N MET A 129 -1.23 -1.82 0.24
CA MET A 129 -2.44 -1.02 0.21
C MET A 129 -2.45 0.09 1.27
N SER A 130 -1.58 0.05 2.30
CA SER A 130 -1.47 1.12 3.30
C SER A 130 -0.56 2.29 2.88
N THR A 131 -0.16 2.35 1.60
CA THR A 131 0.81 3.34 1.10
C THR A 131 0.19 4.61 0.56
N SER A 132 -1.11 4.58 0.25
CA SER A 132 -1.85 5.73 -0.28
C SER A 132 -2.70 6.35 0.83
N GLN A 133 -2.36 7.55 1.26
CA GLN A 133 -3.18 8.33 2.20
C GLN A 133 -4.36 8.95 1.43
N PRO A 134 -5.61 8.79 1.91
CA PRO A 134 -6.75 9.40 1.25
C PRO A 134 -6.65 10.91 1.39
N ILE A 135 -7.05 11.63 0.34
CA ILE A 135 -7.16 13.07 0.40
C ILE A 135 -8.40 13.43 1.24
N VAL A 136 -8.16 13.79 2.51
CA VAL A 136 -9.21 14.07 3.51
C VAL A 136 -9.72 15.53 3.48
N HIS A 137 -9.70 16.19 2.32
CA HIS A 137 -10.28 17.52 2.19
C HIS A 137 -11.73 17.55 2.67
N GLY A 138 -12.10 18.61 3.40
CA GLY A 138 -13.45 18.81 3.91
C GLY A 138 -13.87 17.91 5.08
N GLN A 139 -12.96 17.10 5.65
CA GLN A 139 -13.31 16.14 6.71
C GLN A 139 -13.96 16.80 7.94
N LEU A 140 -13.50 17.96 8.39
CA LEU A 140 -14.12 18.67 9.51
C LEU A 140 -15.57 19.07 9.22
N ARG A 141 -15.88 19.47 7.98
CA ARG A 141 -17.25 19.77 7.55
C ARG A 141 -18.12 18.52 7.56
N GLN A 142 -17.59 17.39 7.09
CA GLN A 142 -18.28 16.09 7.10
C GLN A 142 -18.62 15.66 8.53
N LEU A 143 -17.68 15.82 9.47
CA LEU A 143 -17.90 15.51 10.87
C LEU A 143 -18.94 16.42 11.53
N ALA A 144 -19.03 17.69 11.12
CA ALA A 144 -20.02 18.62 11.65
C ALA A 144 -21.46 18.29 11.19
N MET A 145 -21.63 17.69 10.02
CA MET A 145 -22.94 17.34 9.43
C MET A 145 -23.33 15.87 9.68
N ILE A 146 -22.53 15.13 10.44
CA ILE A 146 -22.67 13.67 10.57
C ILE A 146 -24.00 13.24 11.20
N ASP A 147 -24.59 14.10 12.02
CA ASP A 147 -25.85 13.83 12.70
C ASP A 147 -27.07 14.10 11.81
N GLU A 148 -26.89 14.80 10.69
CA GLU A 148 -27.93 15.10 9.69
C GLU A 148 -28.09 13.97 8.65
N ILE A 149 -27.19 12.97 8.66
CA ILE A 149 -27.21 11.86 7.71
C ILE A 149 -28.43 10.96 7.95
N ASP A 150 -29.17 10.71 6.88
CA ASP A 150 -30.33 9.84 6.82
C ASP A 150 -30.22 8.77 5.70
N ALA A 151 -31.27 7.99 5.51
CA ALA A 151 -31.30 6.93 4.50
C ALA A 151 -31.13 7.43 3.06
N GLN A 152 -31.58 8.65 2.75
CA GLN A 152 -31.54 9.21 1.39
C GLN A 152 -30.26 10.01 1.13
N THR A 153 -29.36 10.09 2.11
CA THR A 153 -28.12 10.85 1.96
C THR A 153 -27.20 10.19 0.93
N PRO A 154 -26.81 10.91 -0.15
CA PRO A 154 -25.84 10.40 -1.11
C PRO A 154 -24.46 10.38 -0.46
N ILE A 155 -23.76 9.26 -0.61
CA ILE A 155 -22.42 9.02 -0.08
C ILE A 155 -21.49 8.55 -1.19
N VAL A 156 -20.22 8.95 -1.07
CA VAL A 156 -19.20 8.59 -2.05
C VAL A 156 -17.92 8.15 -1.34
N ARG A 157 -17.31 7.08 -1.85
CA ARG A 157 -16.01 6.59 -1.38
C ARG A 157 -14.91 7.55 -1.82
N ARG A 158 -14.07 7.98 -0.88
CA ARG A 158 -12.96 8.89 -1.19
C ARG A 158 -12.01 8.26 -2.20
N ARG A 159 -11.65 9.04 -3.22
CA ARG A 159 -10.70 8.62 -4.25
C ARG A 159 -9.35 8.29 -3.61
N GLY A 160 -8.79 7.14 -3.98
CA GLY A 160 -7.52 6.64 -3.44
C GLY A 160 -7.59 6.07 -2.02
N ALA A 161 -8.77 6.06 -1.37
CA ALA A 161 -8.93 5.41 -0.08
C ALA A 161 -8.91 3.88 -0.22
N THR A 162 -8.04 3.23 0.55
CA THR A 162 -7.99 1.78 0.66
C THR A 162 -9.21 1.25 1.40
N CYS A 163 -9.81 0.19 0.88
CA CYS A 163 -10.88 -0.56 1.51
C CYS A 163 -10.75 -2.03 1.13
N ALA A 164 -9.95 -2.78 1.89
CA ALA A 164 -9.76 -4.21 1.66
C ALA A 164 -10.41 -5.01 2.77
N LEU A 165 -11.18 -6.02 2.38
CA LEU A 165 -11.99 -6.84 3.27
C LEU A 165 -11.29 -8.16 3.56
N PHE A 166 -11.14 -8.49 4.84
CA PHE A 166 -10.57 -9.73 5.30
C PHE A 166 -11.53 -10.42 6.28
N PRO A 167 -12.42 -11.29 5.78
CA PRO A 167 -13.30 -12.06 6.65
C PRO A 167 -12.50 -13.07 7.47
N GLY A 168 -12.76 -13.14 8.78
CA GLY A 168 -12.30 -14.22 9.66
C GLY A 168 -13.49 -15.01 10.23
N GLU A 169 -13.21 -15.94 11.14
CA GLU A 169 -14.23 -16.84 11.69
C GLU A 169 -15.35 -16.13 12.48
N GLY A 170 -15.04 -15.00 13.14
CA GLY A 170 -16.01 -14.27 13.98
C GLY A 170 -16.18 -12.79 13.65
N SER A 171 -15.24 -12.20 12.91
CA SER A 171 -15.24 -10.77 12.60
C SER A 171 -14.74 -10.48 11.20
N LEU A 172 -15.14 -9.32 10.68
CA LEU A 172 -14.62 -8.75 9.46
C LEU A 172 -13.56 -7.71 9.82
N LYS A 173 -12.34 -7.90 9.33
CA LYS A 173 -11.29 -6.89 9.35
C LYS A 173 -11.31 -6.10 8.06
N VAL A 174 -11.39 -4.78 8.17
CA VAL A 174 -11.38 -3.86 7.04
C VAL A 174 -10.10 -3.04 7.11
N LEU A 175 -9.18 -3.29 6.19
CA LEU A 175 -7.98 -2.49 6.06
C LEU A 175 -8.34 -1.17 5.35
N LEU A 176 -8.04 -0.08 6.04
CA LEU A 176 -8.00 1.27 5.49
C LEU A 176 -6.54 1.67 5.25
N SER A 177 -6.33 2.89 4.76
CA SER A 177 -4.99 3.37 4.38
C SER A 177 -3.98 3.37 5.53
N ASP A 178 -4.35 3.73 6.75
CA ASP A 178 -3.44 3.85 7.90
C ASP A 178 -3.87 3.02 9.11
N ARG A 179 -5.02 2.35 9.04
CA ARG A 179 -5.62 1.60 10.15
C ARG A 179 -6.44 0.41 9.70
N GLU A 180 -6.80 -0.43 10.66
CA GLU A 180 -7.70 -1.57 10.46
C GLU A 180 -8.93 -1.36 11.33
N LEU A 181 -10.12 -1.56 10.76
CA LEU A 181 -11.37 -1.60 11.50
C LEU A 181 -11.77 -3.05 11.72
N GLU A 182 -12.28 -3.35 12.90
CA GLU A 182 -12.94 -4.61 13.19
C GLU A 182 -14.45 -4.38 13.38
N MET A 183 -15.25 -5.24 12.74
CA MET A 183 -16.70 -5.19 12.77
C MET A 183 -17.30 -6.59 12.69
N PRO A 184 -18.58 -6.78 13.08
CA PRO A 184 -19.25 -8.07 12.97
C PRO A 184 -19.22 -8.62 11.54
N LEU A 185 -19.08 -9.94 11.40
CA LEU A 185 -19.05 -10.59 10.09
C LEU A 185 -20.34 -10.32 9.28
N ALA A 186 -21.47 -10.07 9.96
CA ALA A 186 -22.74 -9.69 9.34
C ALA A 186 -22.66 -8.40 8.49
N ALA A 187 -21.69 -7.51 8.73
CA ALA A 187 -21.50 -6.30 7.93
C ALA A 187 -20.79 -6.56 6.59
N LYS A 188 -20.31 -7.78 6.33
CA LYS A 188 -19.56 -8.14 5.12
C LYS A 188 -20.28 -7.78 3.82
N PRO A 189 -21.56 -8.14 3.61
CA PRO A 189 -22.23 -7.80 2.35
C PRO A 189 -22.36 -6.29 2.12
N ALA A 190 -22.68 -5.51 3.18
CA ALA A 190 -22.71 -4.04 3.10
C ALA A 190 -21.32 -3.44 2.81
N MET A 191 -20.26 -4.01 3.38
CA MET A 191 -18.90 -3.58 3.09
C MET A 191 -18.43 -3.95 1.68
N GLU A 192 -18.93 -5.05 1.11
CA GLU A 192 -18.68 -5.45 -0.29
C GLU A 192 -19.27 -4.40 -1.25
N GLU A 193 -20.48 -3.90 -0.98
CA GLU A 193 -21.07 -2.77 -1.72
C GLU A 193 -20.20 -1.50 -1.60
N VAL A 194 -19.80 -1.14 -0.38
CA VAL A 194 -18.94 0.04 -0.14
C VAL A 194 -17.58 -0.09 -0.84
N ALA A 195 -17.00 -1.29 -0.86
CA ALA A 195 -15.72 -1.54 -1.52
C ALA A 195 -15.86 -1.51 -3.06
N GLY A 196 -16.96 -2.06 -3.59
CA GLY A 196 -17.21 -2.24 -5.02
C GLY A 196 -17.73 -0.99 -5.74
N ARG A 197 -18.41 -0.08 -5.03
CA ARG A 197 -19.04 1.11 -5.63
C ARG A 197 -18.38 2.40 -5.18
N HIS A 198 -18.36 3.38 -6.08
CA HIS A 198 -17.89 4.73 -5.76
C HIS A 198 -19.01 5.62 -5.20
N HIS A 199 -20.22 5.55 -5.75
CA HIS A 199 -21.38 6.33 -5.34
C HIS A 199 -22.50 5.39 -4.86
N LEU A 200 -23.05 5.68 -3.68
CA LEU A 200 -24.15 4.94 -3.05
C LEU A 200 -25.09 5.91 -2.32
N HIS A 201 -26.28 5.45 -1.95
CA HIS A 201 -27.07 6.04 -0.88
C HIS A 201 -26.96 5.18 0.37
N VAL A 202 -27.24 5.75 1.54
CA VAL A 202 -27.32 4.95 2.79
C VAL A 202 -28.37 3.84 2.67
N LEU A 203 -29.50 4.12 2.00
CA LEU A 203 -30.58 3.18 1.72
C LEU A 203 -30.11 1.93 0.97
N ASP A 204 -29.09 2.04 0.11
CA ASP A 204 -28.55 0.89 -0.63
C ASP A 204 -28.02 -0.20 0.32
N LEU A 205 -27.61 0.18 1.54
CA LEU A 205 -27.10 -0.75 2.55
C LEU A 205 -28.21 -1.45 3.34
N HIS A 206 -29.48 -1.02 3.20
CA HIS A 206 -30.60 -1.60 3.94
C HIS A 206 -30.98 -3.01 3.47
N GLU A 207 -30.50 -3.42 2.29
CA GLU A 207 -30.60 -4.82 1.85
C GLU A 207 -29.84 -5.78 2.77
N TYR A 208 -28.77 -5.29 3.41
CA TYR A 208 -27.83 -6.10 4.19
C TYR A 208 -27.85 -5.79 5.69
N LEU A 209 -28.35 -4.62 6.07
CA LEU A 209 -28.32 -4.10 7.44
C LEU A 209 -29.66 -3.48 7.80
N THR A 210 -29.97 -3.44 9.11
CA THR A 210 -31.10 -2.61 9.57
C THR A 210 -30.81 -1.13 9.29
N PRO A 211 -31.83 -0.26 9.14
CA PRO A 211 -31.63 1.17 8.92
C PRO A 211 -30.70 1.83 9.95
N GLU A 212 -30.82 1.44 11.22
CA GLU A 212 -29.97 1.95 12.30
C GLU A 212 -28.52 1.48 12.15
N SER A 213 -28.34 0.21 11.81
CA SER A 213 -27.01 -0.39 11.62
C SER A 213 -26.29 0.19 10.39
N ALA A 214 -27.04 0.46 9.31
CA ALA A 214 -26.53 1.14 8.12
C ALA A 214 -26.05 2.56 8.45
N LEU A 215 -26.85 3.34 9.18
CA LEU A 215 -26.45 4.67 9.64
C LEU A 215 -25.21 4.63 10.55
N VAL A 216 -25.15 3.68 11.50
CA VAL A 216 -23.97 3.50 12.36
C VAL A 216 -22.72 3.19 11.53
N LEU A 217 -22.83 2.29 10.55
CA LEU A 217 -21.72 1.93 9.67
C LEU A 217 -21.27 3.14 8.85
N VAL A 218 -22.19 3.82 8.15
CA VAL A 218 -21.86 4.97 7.30
C VAL A 218 -21.22 6.10 8.11
N LYS A 219 -21.80 6.46 9.27
CA LYS A 219 -21.23 7.49 10.15
C LYS A 219 -19.82 7.08 10.60
N ARG A 220 -19.61 5.81 10.97
CA ARG A 220 -18.27 5.32 11.30
C ARG A 220 -17.31 5.47 10.11
N LEU A 221 -17.66 5.01 8.93
CA LEU A 221 -16.80 5.09 7.74
C LEU A 221 -16.52 6.53 7.28
N ILE A 222 -17.43 7.47 7.52
CA ILE A 222 -17.18 8.91 7.34
C ILE A 222 -16.15 9.39 8.35
N ARG A 223 -16.30 9.07 9.65
CA ARG A 223 -15.32 9.45 10.69
C ARG A 223 -13.92 8.94 10.37
N GLU A 224 -13.83 7.71 9.87
CA GLU A 224 -12.58 7.07 9.50
C GLU A 224 -11.98 7.60 8.19
N GLY A 225 -12.71 8.45 7.46
CA GLY A 225 -12.26 9.10 6.23
C GLY A 225 -12.39 8.23 4.99
N LEU A 226 -13.11 7.10 5.06
CA LEU A 226 -13.37 6.26 3.88
C LEU A 226 -14.47 6.84 3.00
N LEU A 227 -15.55 7.31 3.62
CA LEU A 227 -16.71 7.89 2.95
C LEU A 227 -16.77 9.41 3.17
N ARG A 228 -17.52 10.09 2.30
CA ARG A 228 -18.02 11.46 2.50
C ARG A 228 -19.45 11.54 1.98
N VAL A 229 -20.23 12.47 2.52
CA VAL A 229 -21.47 12.93 1.87
C VAL A 229 -21.11 13.55 0.53
N ASP A 230 -21.90 13.23 -0.48
CA ASP A 230 -21.76 13.86 -1.79
C ASP A 230 -22.45 15.23 -1.76
N ALA A 231 -21.66 16.30 -1.81
CA ALA A 231 -22.17 17.67 -1.77
C ALA A 231 -22.50 18.24 -3.17
N ASP A 232 -22.18 17.48 -4.22
CA ASP A 232 -22.35 17.84 -5.63
C ASP A 232 -23.46 16.99 -6.30
N GLY A 233 -24.34 16.36 -5.51
CA GLY A 233 -25.50 15.59 -5.95
C GLY A 233 -26.80 16.38 -5.85
#